data_AF-A0A5Q4GUS7-F1
#
_entry.id   AF-A0A5Q4GUS7-F1
#
_cell.length_a   1.000
_cell.length_b   1.000
_cell.length_c   1.000
_cell.angle_alpha   90.00
_cell.angle_beta   90.00
_cell.angle_gamma   90.00
#
_symmetry.space_group_name_H-M   'P 1'
#
loop_
_entity.id
_entity.type
_entity.pdbx_description
1 polymer ?
#
loop_
_entity_poly.entity_id
_entity_poly.type
_entity_poly.pdbx_seq_one_letter_code
_entity_poly.pdbx_strand_id
1 'polypeptide(L)'
;MVARIAGLDAKPLSEDRKQAMTKSDSRLIPGWLFVLLLLWAGAGQAQQAEDIGSYLVHYSAINTSQLTPEVATAIGVQRSASRALLNLAVLRKVEQGMDQPVRARIRVEAVNIAGQRREVELREVTEQDAIYYLGSFRIHNEERITFRVSVRPEDSQGPAREFSFQQQFFVY
;
A
#
# COMPACT_ATOMS: atom_id res chain seq x y z
N MET A 1 30.40 64.93 56.70
CA MET A 1 29.94 63.56 56.39
C MET A 1 28.52 63.68 55.87
N VAL A 2 28.35 63.68 54.54
CA VAL A 2 27.10 64.12 53.86
C VAL A 2 26.39 62.89 53.29
N ALA A 3 25.14 62.70 53.70
CA ALA A 3 24.21 61.73 53.12
C ALA A 3 23.73 62.22 51.75
N ARG A 4 23.67 61.32 50.74
CA ARG A 4 23.09 61.59 49.43
C ARG A 4 22.23 60.41 48.97
N ILE A 5 20.95 60.73 48.80
CA ILE A 5 19.85 60.11 48.05
C ILE A 5 20.22 59.73 46.59
N ALA A 6 19.75 58.56 46.14
CA ALA A 6 19.37 58.15 44.76
C ALA A 6 19.35 56.61 44.72
N GLY A 7 18.49 55.87 44.03
CA GLY A 7 17.46 56.16 43.06
C GLY A 7 16.87 54.80 42.65
N LEU A 8 15.60 54.80 42.28
CA LEU A 8 14.94 53.69 41.60
C LEU A 8 15.70 53.41 40.28
N ASP A 9 16.18 52.20 40.07
CA ASP A 9 16.59 51.75 38.73
C ASP A 9 15.94 50.40 38.41
N ALA A 10 15.17 50.43 37.32
CA ALA A 10 14.37 49.35 36.82
C ALA A 10 15.22 48.17 36.34
N LYS A 11 14.79 46.95 36.68
CA LYS A 11 15.36 45.70 36.18
C LYS A 11 15.13 45.61 34.66
N PRO A 12 16.16 45.40 33.82
CA PRO A 12 15.98 45.33 32.37
C PRO A 12 15.27 44.03 31.98
N LEU A 13 14.11 44.21 31.35
CA LEU A 13 13.22 43.20 30.79
C LEU A 13 13.79 42.66 29.46
N SER A 14 14.88 41.89 29.49
CA SER A 14 15.47 41.37 28.24
C SER A 14 15.93 39.91 28.25
N GLU A 15 15.87 39.18 29.37
CA GLU A 15 16.38 37.79 29.40
C GLU A 15 15.31 36.69 29.39
N ASP A 16 14.06 36.96 29.79
CA ASP A 16 13.02 35.92 29.86
C ASP A 16 12.38 35.55 28.51
N ARG A 17 12.58 36.34 27.44
CA ARG A 17 11.93 36.07 26.14
C ARG A 17 12.61 35.01 25.27
N LYS A 18 13.78 34.49 25.66
CA LYS A 18 14.50 33.51 24.81
C LYS A 18 14.19 32.05 25.12
N GLN A 19 13.41 31.75 26.17
CA GLN A 19 13.12 30.35 26.56
C GLN A 19 11.71 29.85 26.20
N ALA A 20 10.86 30.67 25.59
CA ALA A 20 9.45 30.32 25.36
C ALA A 20 9.08 29.88 23.93
N MET A 21 10.05 29.68 23.02
CA MET A 21 9.72 29.51 21.59
C MET A 21 10.54 28.46 20.82
N THR A 22 10.90 27.34 21.43
CA THR A 22 11.42 26.17 20.67
C THR A 22 11.00 24.84 21.29
N LYS A 23 9.70 24.59 21.40
CA LYS A 23 9.21 23.23 21.35
C LYS A 23 7.82 23.22 20.73
N SER A 24 7.81 23.46 19.42
CA SER A 24 6.74 22.89 18.60
C SER A 24 6.90 21.38 18.75
N ASP A 25 6.13 20.78 19.65
CA ASP A 25 5.85 19.34 19.59
C ASP A 25 5.02 19.14 18.32
N SER A 26 5.69 19.24 17.17
CA SER A 26 5.26 18.64 15.93
C SER A 26 5.26 17.15 16.20
N ARG A 27 4.13 16.65 16.72
CA ARG A 27 3.83 15.22 16.77
C ARG A 27 3.78 14.78 15.32
N LEU A 28 4.96 14.44 14.80
CA LEU A 28 5.14 13.75 13.54
C LEU A 28 4.24 12.54 13.66
N ILE A 29 3.13 12.56 12.92
CA ILE A 29 2.26 11.41 12.80
C ILE A 29 3.18 10.30 12.28
N PRO A 30 3.51 9.27 13.09
CA PRO A 30 4.43 8.24 12.64
C PRO A 30 3.83 7.61 11.39
N GLY A 31 4.63 7.37 10.35
CA GLY A 31 4.16 6.87 9.04
C GLY A 31 3.30 5.60 9.13
N TRP A 32 3.36 4.89 10.26
CA TRP A 32 2.50 3.75 10.58
C TRP A 32 1.01 4.13 10.73
N LEU A 33 0.68 5.38 11.10
CA LEU A 33 -0.69 5.88 11.12
C LEU A 33 -1.26 6.07 9.70
N PHE A 34 -0.41 6.27 8.69
CA PHE A 34 -0.83 6.37 7.30
C PHE A 34 -1.20 5.00 6.72
N VAL A 35 -0.49 3.95 7.14
CA VAL A 35 -0.83 2.55 6.83
C VAL A 35 -2.13 2.13 7.53
N LEU A 36 -2.38 2.62 8.76
CA LEU A 36 -3.61 2.29 9.49
C LEU A 36 -4.85 3.09 9.01
N LEU A 37 -4.70 4.33 8.52
CA LEU A 37 -5.84 5.10 7.98
C LEU A 37 -6.35 4.58 6.62
N LEU A 38 -5.55 3.81 5.90
CA LEU A 38 -5.97 3.11 4.68
C LEU A 38 -6.90 1.91 4.97
N LEU A 39 -6.95 1.41 6.21
CA LEU A 39 -7.80 0.27 6.58
C LEU A 39 -9.25 0.65 6.89
N TRP A 40 -9.59 1.94 7.06
CA TRP A 40 -10.96 2.37 7.38
C TRP A 40 -11.74 2.95 6.19
N ALA A 41 -11.08 3.27 5.07
CA ALA A 41 -11.76 3.85 3.91
C ALA A 41 -12.20 2.77 2.90
N GLY A 42 -13.10 1.87 3.29
CA GLY A 42 -13.75 0.99 2.30
C GLY A 42 -14.34 -0.30 2.86
N ALA A 43 -15.53 -0.22 3.47
CA ALA A 43 -16.39 -1.39 3.54
C ALA A 43 -16.84 -1.75 2.11
N GLY A 44 -16.15 -2.68 1.45
CA GLY A 44 -16.61 -3.19 0.15
C GLY A 44 -15.61 -3.89 -0.78
N GLN A 45 -14.30 -3.91 -0.50
CA GLN A 45 -13.33 -4.70 -1.28
C GLN A 45 -12.25 -5.22 -0.33
N ALA A 46 -12.49 -6.39 0.28
CA ALA A 46 -11.51 -7.00 1.17
C ALA A 46 -10.24 -7.33 0.37
N GLN A 47 -9.08 -6.86 0.83
CA GLN A 47 -7.81 -7.46 0.43
C GLN A 47 -7.88 -8.95 0.81
N GLN A 48 -7.79 -9.84 -0.17
CA GLN A 48 -7.92 -11.29 0.04
C GLN A 48 -6.54 -11.93 0.10
N ALA A 49 -6.45 -13.12 0.70
CA ALA A 49 -5.22 -13.89 0.78
C ALA A 49 -5.50 -15.36 0.51
N GLU A 50 -4.62 -16.01 -0.26
CA GLU A 50 -4.65 -17.45 -0.50
C GLU A 50 -3.49 -18.13 0.22
N ASP A 51 -3.80 -19.17 0.98
CA ASP A 51 -2.81 -20.02 1.63
C ASP A 51 -2.31 -21.09 0.65
N ILE A 52 -1.02 -21.09 0.34
CA ILE A 52 -0.39 -22.08 -0.54
C ILE A 52 0.66 -22.93 0.19
N GLY A 53 0.44 -23.15 1.50
CA GLY A 53 1.29 -23.93 2.38
C GLY A 53 2.19 -23.04 3.23
N SER A 54 3.51 -23.07 2.98
CA SER A 54 4.50 -22.24 3.67
C SER A 54 4.47 -20.76 3.26
N TYR A 55 3.59 -20.39 2.33
CA TYR A 55 3.47 -19.04 1.80
C TYR A 55 2.00 -18.60 1.80
N LEU A 56 1.82 -17.29 1.85
CA LEU A 56 0.55 -16.60 1.75
C LEU A 56 0.61 -15.65 0.55
N VAL A 57 -0.37 -15.73 -0.34
CA VAL A 57 -0.47 -14.84 -1.51
C VAL A 57 -1.58 -13.83 -1.25
N HIS A 58 -1.22 -12.59 -0.94
CA HIS A 58 -2.17 -11.51 -0.87
C HIS A 58 -2.52 -11.03 -2.27
N TYR A 59 -3.80 -10.80 -2.53
CA TYR A 59 -4.29 -10.33 -3.81
C TYR A 59 -5.40 -9.30 -3.66
N SER A 60 -5.40 -8.33 -4.57
CA SER A 60 -6.52 -7.42 -4.77
C SER A 60 -6.64 -7.02 -6.23
N ALA A 61 -7.86 -6.72 -6.63
CA ALA A 61 -8.16 -6.29 -7.98
C ALA A 61 -9.18 -5.14 -7.91
N ILE A 62 -8.80 -3.95 -8.37
CA ILE A 62 -9.62 -2.72 -8.23
C ILE A 62 -9.62 -1.90 -9.51
N ASN A 63 -10.59 -0.99 -9.67
CA ASN A 63 -10.51 0.02 -10.72
C ASN A 63 -9.38 1.01 -10.42
N THR A 64 -8.60 1.38 -11.42
CA THR A 64 -7.52 2.36 -11.25
C THR A 64 -8.02 3.76 -10.92
N SER A 65 -9.30 4.07 -11.19
CA SER A 65 -9.95 5.32 -10.74
C SER A 65 -10.03 5.45 -9.22
N GLN A 66 -10.06 4.32 -8.50
CA GLN A 66 -10.11 4.27 -7.03
C GLN A 66 -8.77 4.59 -6.37
N LEU A 67 -7.67 4.54 -7.12
CA LEU A 67 -6.36 4.97 -6.63
C LEU A 67 -6.38 6.48 -6.36
N THR A 68 -5.67 6.92 -5.33
CA THR A 68 -5.36 8.35 -5.18
C THR A 68 -4.40 8.79 -6.29
N PRO A 69 -4.39 10.09 -6.66
CA PRO A 69 -3.41 10.63 -7.62
C PRO A 69 -1.97 10.29 -7.26
N GLU A 70 -1.63 10.35 -5.98
CA GLU A 70 -0.28 10.13 -5.46
C GLU A 70 0.14 8.68 -5.63
N VAL A 71 -0.73 7.72 -5.24
CA VAL A 71 -0.46 6.28 -5.39
C VAL A 71 -0.33 5.92 -6.86
N ALA A 72 -1.26 6.37 -7.70
CA ALA A 72 -1.24 6.11 -9.13
C ALA A 72 0.06 6.60 -9.80
N THR A 73 0.54 7.78 -9.38
CA THR A 73 1.82 8.34 -9.86
C THR A 73 3.01 7.52 -9.35
N ALA A 74 3.03 7.17 -8.06
CA ALA A 74 4.11 6.40 -7.45
C ALA A 74 4.30 5.04 -8.13
N ILE A 75 3.20 4.37 -8.49
CA ILE A 75 3.24 3.07 -9.17
C ILE A 75 3.16 3.19 -10.70
N GLY A 76 3.16 4.39 -11.28
CA GLY A 76 3.16 4.59 -12.74
C GLY A 76 1.92 4.05 -13.47
N VAL A 77 0.75 4.08 -12.83
CA VAL A 77 -0.52 3.61 -13.39
C VAL A 77 -1.42 4.79 -13.70
N GLN A 78 -1.99 4.81 -14.91
CA GLN A 78 -2.97 5.83 -15.27
C GLN A 78 -4.32 5.53 -14.59
N ARG A 79 -4.86 6.53 -13.88
CA ARG A 79 -6.21 6.47 -13.32
C ARG A 79 -7.26 6.50 -14.43
N SER A 80 -8.11 5.48 -14.48
CA SER A 80 -9.24 5.36 -15.41
C SER A 80 -10.31 4.43 -14.84
N ALA A 81 -11.58 4.77 -15.04
CA ALA A 81 -12.69 3.88 -14.69
C ALA A 81 -12.67 2.59 -15.54
N SER A 82 -12.20 2.66 -16.78
CA SER A 82 -12.12 1.53 -17.73
C SER A 82 -10.83 0.72 -17.63
N ARG A 83 -10.06 0.87 -16.55
CA ARG A 83 -8.86 0.08 -16.27
C ARG A 83 -8.92 -0.52 -14.88
N ALA A 84 -8.54 -1.79 -14.80
CA ALA A 84 -8.32 -2.48 -13.55
C ALA A 84 -6.82 -2.54 -13.23
N LEU A 85 -6.51 -2.57 -11.93
CA LEU A 85 -5.22 -2.91 -11.36
C LEU A 85 -5.39 -4.22 -10.59
N LEU A 86 -4.59 -5.22 -10.95
CA LEU A 86 -4.34 -6.41 -10.16
C LEU A 86 -3.05 -6.19 -9.36
N ASN A 87 -3.11 -6.43 -8.06
CA ASN A 87 -1.96 -6.42 -7.15
C ASN A 87 -1.82 -7.80 -6.51
N LEU A 88 -0.61 -8.34 -6.52
CA LEU A 88 -0.25 -9.60 -5.86
C LEU A 88 1.00 -9.39 -5.01
N ALA A 89 1.02 -9.94 -3.80
CA ALA A 89 2.21 -10.00 -2.95
C ALA A 89 2.34 -11.41 -2.37
N VAL A 90 3.56 -11.94 -2.35
CA VAL A 90 3.85 -13.27 -1.85
C VAL A 90 4.67 -13.15 -0.58
N LEU A 91 4.15 -13.71 0.50
CA LEU A 91 4.80 -13.71 1.80
C LEU A 91 5.12 -15.15 2.22
N ARG A 92 6.30 -15.36 2.80
CA ARG A 92 6.64 -16.58 3.52
C ARG A 92 6.14 -16.47 4.95
N LYS A 93 5.44 -17.51 5.40
CA LYS A 93 4.98 -17.61 6.78
C LYS A 93 6.15 -17.86 7.71
N VAL A 94 6.17 -17.13 8.82
CA VAL A 94 7.16 -17.30 9.89
C VAL A 94 6.43 -17.66 11.17
N GLU A 95 6.83 -18.76 11.82
CA GLU A 95 6.16 -19.24 13.05
C GLU A 95 6.21 -18.22 14.19
N GLN A 96 7.28 -17.44 14.25
CA GLN A 96 7.52 -16.41 15.26
C GLN A 96 7.97 -15.13 14.55
N GLY A 97 7.10 -14.13 14.47
CA GLY A 97 7.41 -12.83 13.89
C GLY A 97 6.43 -12.42 12.78
N MET A 98 6.87 -11.48 11.94
CA MET A 98 6.10 -11.03 10.78
C MET A 98 6.45 -11.89 9.56
N ASP A 99 5.43 -12.17 8.76
CA ASP A 99 5.62 -12.83 7.46
C ASP A 99 6.56 -12.01 6.57
N GLN A 100 7.39 -12.70 5.80
CA GLN A 100 8.47 -12.07 5.04
C GLN A 100 8.15 -12.02 3.55
N PRO A 101 8.27 -10.86 2.89
CA PRO A 101 8.14 -10.77 1.44
C PRO A 101 9.13 -11.65 0.71
N VAL A 102 8.66 -12.38 -0.29
CA VAL A 102 9.47 -13.31 -1.09
C VAL A 102 9.22 -13.06 -2.57
N ARG A 103 10.30 -13.02 -3.35
CA ARG A 103 10.21 -12.98 -4.81
C ARG A 103 9.55 -14.25 -5.34
N ALA A 104 8.70 -14.09 -6.35
CA ALA A 104 8.00 -15.18 -6.97
C ALA A 104 7.89 -14.99 -8.48
N ARG A 105 7.93 -16.10 -9.21
CA ARG A 105 7.48 -16.15 -10.59
C ARG A 105 5.97 -16.33 -10.59
N ILE A 106 5.26 -15.34 -11.12
CA ILE A 106 3.80 -15.31 -11.13
C ILE A 106 3.30 -15.25 -12.57
N ARG A 107 2.33 -16.10 -12.90
CA ARG A 107 1.56 -16.02 -14.15
C ARG A 107 0.09 -15.86 -13.82
N VAL A 108 -0.59 -14.98 -14.55
CA VAL A 108 -2.02 -14.73 -14.35
C VAL A 108 -2.77 -14.78 -15.67
N GLU A 109 -3.81 -15.60 -15.72
CA GLU A 109 -4.81 -15.60 -16.78
C GLU A 109 -6.09 -14.94 -16.25
N ALA A 110 -6.59 -13.92 -16.94
CA ALA A 110 -7.88 -13.31 -16.69
C ALA A 110 -8.91 -13.87 -17.68
N VAL A 111 -10.01 -14.40 -17.16
CA VAL A 111 -11.08 -15.04 -17.94
C VAL A 111 -12.40 -14.33 -17.66
N ASN A 112 -13.03 -13.76 -18.67
CA ASN A 112 -14.37 -13.17 -18.52
C ASN A 112 -15.49 -14.22 -18.67
N ILE A 113 -16.72 -13.83 -18.38
CA ILE A 113 -17.90 -14.73 -18.47
C ILE A 113 -18.17 -15.28 -19.87
N ALA A 114 -17.70 -14.60 -20.93
CA ALA A 114 -17.78 -15.08 -22.30
C ALA A 114 -16.69 -16.13 -22.62
N GLY A 115 -15.83 -16.46 -21.66
CA GLY A 115 -14.72 -17.41 -21.83
C GLY A 115 -13.53 -16.82 -22.56
N GLN A 116 -13.51 -15.52 -22.84
CA GLN A 116 -12.34 -14.86 -23.42
C GLN A 116 -11.22 -14.82 -22.39
N ARG A 117 -10.03 -15.25 -22.81
CA ARG A 117 -8.85 -15.36 -21.95
C ARG A 117 -7.81 -14.37 -22.39
N ARG A 118 -7.10 -13.81 -21.41
CA ARG A 118 -5.95 -12.95 -21.64
C ARG A 118 -4.93 -13.15 -20.54
N GLU A 119 -3.67 -13.13 -20.91
CA GLU A 119 -2.57 -13.09 -19.95
C GLU A 119 -2.45 -11.66 -19.38
N VAL A 120 -2.29 -11.55 -18.07
CA VAL A 120 -2.04 -10.27 -17.41
C VAL A 120 -0.54 -10.10 -17.28
N GLU A 121 0.01 -9.11 -17.97
CA GLU A 121 1.40 -8.72 -17.82
C GLU A 121 1.63 -8.12 -16.44
N LEU A 122 2.51 -8.74 -15.66
CA LEU A 122 2.87 -8.31 -14.33
C LEU A 122 4.22 -7.59 -14.34
N ARG A 123 4.31 -6.50 -13.60
CA ARG A 123 5.55 -5.80 -13.29
C ARG A 123 5.84 -5.92 -11.80
N GLU A 124 7.06 -6.36 -11.46
CA GLU A 124 7.56 -6.32 -10.09
C GLU A 124 7.85 -4.88 -9.68
N VAL A 125 7.36 -4.48 -8.52
CA VAL A 125 7.64 -3.20 -7.87
C VAL A 125 8.10 -3.49 -6.45
N THR A 126 9.28 -2.97 -6.10
CA THR A 126 9.82 -3.07 -4.75
C THR A 126 9.75 -1.70 -4.09
N GLU A 127 9.14 -1.65 -2.92
CA GLU A 127 9.06 -0.44 -2.10
C GLU A 127 9.51 -0.77 -0.68
N GLN A 128 10.61 -0.15 -0.24
CA GLN A 128 11.28 -0.49 1.02
C GLN A 128 11.59 -2.00 1.07
N ASP A 129 10.88 -2.74 1.91
CA ASP A 129 11.03 -4.19 2.08
C ASP A 129 9.86 -4.99 1.45
N ALA A 130 8.87 -4.33 0.84
CA ALA A 130 7.70 -4.98 0.23
C ALA A 130 7.92 -5.25 -1.27
N ILE A 131 7.38 -6.37 -1.75
CA ILE A 131 7.44 -6.80 -3.15
C ILE A 131 6.02 -6.99 -3.67
N TYR A 132 5.68 -6.23 -4.71
CA TYR A 132 4.37 -6.26 -5.36
C TYR A 132 4.51 -6.66 -6.83
N TYR A 133 3.54 -7.43 -7.32
CA TYR A 133 3.39 -7.74 -8.74
C TYR A 133 2.12 -7.07 -9.23
N LEU A 134 2.31 -6.03 -10.03
CA LEU A 134 1.24 -5.16 -10.51
C LEU A 134 0.93 -5.46 -11.98
N GLY A 135 -0.33 -5.74 -12.27
CA GLY A 135 -0.84 -5.86 -13.64
C GLY A 135 -1.96 -4.87 -13.88
N SER A 136 -1.92 -4.15 -15.01
CA SER A 136 -3.00 -3.23 -15.38
C SER A 136 -3.56 -3.56 -16.75
N PHE A 137 -4.89 -3.54 -16.88
CA PHE A 137 -5.55 -3.97 -18.10
C PHE A 137 -6.92 -3.31 -18.26
N ARG A 138 -7.44 -3.29 -19.49
CA ARG A 138 -8.75 -2.71 -19.79
C ARG A 138 -9.87 -3.59 -19.27
N ILE A 139 -10.96 -2.96 -18.85
CA ILE A 139 -12.19 -3.61 -18.38
C ILE A 139 -13.40 -2.89 -18.97
N HIS A 140 -14.52 -3.60 -19.02
CA HIS A 140 -15.84 -3.09 -19.39
C HIS A 140 -16.73 -2.90 -18.14
N ASN A 141 -17.83 -2.17 -18.31
CA ASN A 141 -18.80 -2.04 -17.23
C ASN A 141 -19.42 -3.39 -16.90
N GLU A 142 -19.63 -3.65 -15.60
CA GLU A 142 -20.17 -4.91 -15.10
C GLU A 142 -19.41 -6.16 -15.60
N GLU A 143 -18.11 -6.00 -15.88
CA GLU A 143 -17.28 -7.13 -16.27
C GLU A 143 -16.87 -7.97 -15.05
N ARG A 144 -17.27 -9.23 -15.08
CA ARG A 144 -16.86 -10.26 -14.11
C ARG A 144 -15.69 -11.05 -14.66
N ILE A 145 -14.60 -11.06 -13.92
CA ILE A 145 -13.34 -11.69 -14.33
C ILE A 145 -12.94 -12.72 -13.27
N THR A 146 -12.67 -13.94 -13.73
CA THR A 146 -11.98 -14.98 -12.96
C THR A 146 -10.49 -14.88 -13.25
N PHE A 147 -9.69 -14.61 -12.22
CA PHE A 147 -8.24 -14.67 -12.30
C PHE A 147 -7.79 -16.07 -11.92
N ARG A 148 -6.98 -16.69 -12.78
CA ARG A 148 -6.25 -17.92 -12.49
C ARG A 148 -4.81 -17.54 -12.29
N VAL A 149 -4.31 -17.78 -11.09
CA VAL A 149 -2.97 -17.36 -10.66
C VAL A 149 -2.13 -18.61 -10.48
N SER A 150 -0.97 -18.65 -11.13
CA SER A 150 0.08 -19.65 -10.90
C SER A 150 1.26 -18.94 -10.25
N VAL A 151 1.63 -19.37 -9.04
CA VAL A 151 2.67 -18.75 -8.22
C VAL A 151 3.76 -19.76 -7.90
N ARG A 152 5.01 -19.38 -8.16
CA ARG A 152 6.20 -20.12 -7.73
C ARG A 152 7.15 -19.19 -6.98
N PRO A 153 7.17 -19.24 -5.64
CA PRO A 153 8.20 -18.55 -4.85
C PRO A 153 9.60 -19.00 -5.29
N GLU A 154 10.55 -18.08 -5.40
CA GLU A 154 11.90 -18.36 -5.90
C GLU A 154 12.70 -19.31 -5.02
N ASP A 155 12.44 -19.24 -3.71
CA ASP A 155 13.04 -20.04 -2.66
C ASP A 155 12.29 -21.36 -2.40
N SER A 156 11.25 -21.66 -3.19
CA SER A 156 10.57 -22.95 -3.19
C SER A 156 11.22 -23.92 -4.18
N GLN A 157 11.54 -25.13 -3.70
CA GLN A 157 11.96 -26.24 -4.56
C GLN A 157 10.78 -27.00 -5.20
N GLY A 158 9.54 -26.72 -4.76
CA GLY A 158 8.33 -27.37 -5.26
C GLY A 158 7.84 -26.84 -6.61
N PRO A 159 6.81 -27.48 -7.19
CA PRO A 159 6.12 -26.97 -8.37
C PRO A 159 5.38 -25.65 -8.06
N ALA A 160 4.96 -24.95 -9.11
CA ALA A 160 4.06 -23.81 -8.96
C ALA A 160 2.74 -24.25 -8.31
N ARG A 161 2.15 -23.36 -7.52
CA ARG A 161 0.83 -23.53 -6.91
C ARG A 161 -0.17 -22.68 -7.66
N GLU A 162 -1.38 -23.21 -7.83
CA GLU A 162 -2.43 -22.55 -8.57
C GLU A 162 -3.62 -22.28 -7.67
N PHE A 163 -4.22 -21.11 -7.83
CA PHE A 163 -5.49 -20.76 -7.23
C PHE A 163 -6.27 -19.84 -8.16
N SER A 164 -7.55 -19.62 -7.85
CA SER A 164 -8.37 -18.71 -8.62
C SER A 164 -9.31 -17.92 -7.74
N PHE A 165 -9.55 -16.68 -8.12
CA PHE A 165 -10.51 -15.80 -7.48
C PHE A 165 -11.25 -15.00 -8.54
N GLN A 166 -12.39 -14.44 -8.16
CA GLN A 166 -13.24 -13.70 -9.07
C GLN A 166 -13.42 -12.27 -8.57
N GLN A 167 -13.40 -11.32 -9.50
CA GLN A 167 -13.72 -9.92 -9.22
C GLN A 167 -14.76 -9.38 -10.19
N GLN A 168 -15.66 -8.55 -9.66
CA GLN A 168 -16.62 -7.79 -10.43
C GLN A 168 -16.14 -6.35 -10.53
N PHE A 169 -16.00 -5.84 -11.76
CA PHE A 169 -15.67 -4.45 -12.01
C PHE A 169 -16.87 -3.65 -12.47
N PHE A 170 -16.86 -2.36 -12.15
CA PHE A 170 -17.87 -1.40 -12.57
C PHE A 170 -17.18 -0.15 -13.11
N VAL A 171 -17.71 0.43 -14.18
CA VAL A 171 -17.16 1.64 -14.80
C VAL A 171 -18.17 2.76 -14.54
N TYR A 172 -17.78 3.72 -13.71
CA TYR A 172 -18.56 4.93 -13.38
C TYR A 172 -17.78 6.18 -13.75
#